data_AF-A0AAV6TYN5-F1
#
_entry.id   AF-A0AAV6TYN5-F1
#
_cell.length_a   1.000
_cell.length_b   1.000
_cell.length_c   1.000
_cell.angle_alpha   90.00
_cell.angle_beta   90.00
_cell.angle_gamma   90.00
#
_symmetry.space_group_name_H-M   'P 1'
#
loop_
_entity.id
_entity.type
_entity.pdbx_description
1 polymer ?
#
loop_
_entity_poly.entity_id
_entity_poly.type
_entity_poly.pdbx_seq_one_letter_code
_entity_poly.pdbx_strand_id
1 'polypeptide(L)'
;MKHKNNLKLLPAAKRIKIEAETRKQIKERIRKCRNKKKMENKESNSIDCTTPYSNKATLNRAVSRAKKYLPSTPRRRKVVVSKLAIEESLVEPKQLLFQSETDETNEDSDADVVEKFYEQDDISRIAPGKNDVMVIHTSNGEKITKQKRHLFTSLKEAHALFLQQHPSISLGSSKFAKLRPKYVLLNSKLPHNVCMCKYHENFINAVNSLSKVMVSVPPYTHDFPNQLICDTPTQNCWLKNCDQ
;
A
#
# COMPACT_ATOMS: atom_id res chain seq x y z
N MET A 1 -38.45 -29.63 -28.18
CA MET A 1 -38.80 -28.28 -28.69
C MET A 1 -40.14 -28.19 -29.43
N LYS A 2 -40.74 -29.28 -29.94
CA LYS A 2 -42.02 -29.24 -30.70
C LYS A 2 -43.26 -28.80 -29.91
N HIS A 3 -43.28 -28.95 -28.57
CA HIS A 3 -44.46 -28.67 -27.75
C HIS A 3 -44.79 -27.17 -27.57
N LYS A 4 -43.78 -26.28 -27.59
CA LYS A 4 -43.98 -24.83 -27.43
C LYS A 4 -44.51 -24.14 -28.70
N ASN A 5 -44.27 -24.73 -29.88
CA ASN A 5 -44.72 -24.16 -31.15
C ASN A 5 -46.23 -24.38 -31.39
N ASN A 6 -46.81 -25.47 -30.88
CA ASN A 6 -48.25 -25.75 -31.01
C ASN A 6 -49.15 -24.87 -30.11
N LEU A 7 -48.63 -24.36 -28.99
CA LEU A 7 -49.40 -23.48 -28.10
C LEU A 7 -49.65 -22.09 -28.70
N LYS A 8 -48.80 -21.64 -29.63
CA LYS A 8 -48.96 -20.34 -30.30
C LYS A 8 -50.07 -20.34 -31.35
N LEU A 9 -50.45 -21.51 -31.86
CA LEU A 9 -51.51 -21.73 -32.86
C LEU A 9 -52.92 -21.79 -32.23
N LEU A 10 -53.02 -21.85 -30.90
CA LEU A 10 -54.30 -21.90 -30.20
C LEU A 10 -54.94 -20.51 -30.09
N PRO A 11 -56.29 -20.41 -30.13
CA PRO A 11 -57.00 -19.15 -29.90
C PRO A 11 -56.59 -18.50 -28.57
N ALA A 12 -56.52 -17.16 -28.54
CA ALA A 12 -56.02 -16.39 -27.39
C ALA A 12 -56.72 -16.77 -26.06
N ALA A 13 -58.04 -16.97 -26.08
CA ALA A 13 -58.81 -17.38 -24.90
C ALA A 13 -58.37 -18.74 -24.33
N LYS A 14 -58.03 -19.72 -25.18
CA LYS A 14 -57.52 -21.03 -24.74
C LYS A 14 -56.12 -20.90 -24.15
N ARG A 15 -55.27 -20.05 -24.73
CA ARG A 15 -53.90 -19.79 -24.23
C ARG A 15 -53.93 -19.16 -22.84
N ILE A 16 -54.78 -18.17 -22.62
CA ILE A 16 -54.97 -17.51 -21.32
C ILE A 16 -55.41 -18.52 -20.25
N LYS A 17 -56.35 -19.42 -20.58
CA LYS A 17 -56.81 -20.47 -19.66
C LYS A 17 -55.67 -21.44 -19.29
N ILE A 18 -54.90 -21.92 -20.27
CA ILE A 18 -53.77 -22.82 -20.05
C ILE A 18 -52.67 -22.14 -19.21
N GLU A 19 -52.38 -20.85 -19.48
CA GLU A 19 -51.41 -20.09 -18.68
C GLU A 19 -51.89 -19.85 -17.24
N ALA A 20 -53.18 -19.60 -17.04
CA ALA A 20 -53.74 -19.46 -15.69
C ALA A 20 -53.67 -20.79 -14.91
N GLU A 21 -53.94 -21.91 -15.58
CA GLU A 21 -53.91 -23.24 -14.98
C GLU A 21 -52.48 -23.69 -14.65
N THR A 22 -51.53 -23.48 -15.56
CA THR A 22 -50.11 -23.73 -15.30
C THR A 22 -49.57 -22.86 -14.16
N ARG A 23 -49.96 -21.57 -14.09
CA ARG A 23 -49.63 -20.71 -12.94
C ARG A 23 -50.21 -21.22 -11.63
N LYS A 24 -51.45 -21.74 -11.62
CA LYS A 24 -52.05 -22.37 -10.43
C LYS A 24 -51.29 -23.62 -10.01
N GLN A 25 -50.96 -24.51 -10.95
CA GLN A 25 -50.19 -25.73 -10.68
C GLN A 25 -48.78 -25.43 -10.15
N ILE A 26 -48.09 -24.42 -10.70
CA ILE A 26 -46.78 -23.98 -10.21
C ILE A 26 -46.89 -23.45 -8.77
N LYS A 27 -47.90 -22.60 -8.49
CA LYS A 27 -48.15 -22.08 -7.13
C LYS A 27 -48.41 -23.21 -6.14
N GLU A 28 -49.22 -24.20 -6.52
CA GLU A 28 -49.54 -25.34 -5.66
C GLU A 28 -48.31 -26.23 -5.42
N ARG A 29 -47.50 -26.48 -6.45
CA ARG A 29 -46.23 -27.20 -6.34
C ARG A 29 -45.25 -26.50 -5.39
N ILE A 30 -45.10 -25.18 -5.51
CA ILE A 30 -44.25 -24.38 -4.61
C ILE A 30 -44.79 -24.46 -3.17
N ARG A 31 -46.11 -24.39 -2.98
CA ARG A 31 -46.74 -24.54 -1.65
C ARG A 31 -46.47 -25.91 -1.04
N LYS A 32 -46.61 -26.99 -1.81
CA LYS A 32 -46.28 -28.37 -1.36
C LYS A 32 -44.81 -28.52 -0.98
N CYS A 33 -43.89 -28.00 -1.80
CA CYS A 33 -42.45 -28.00 -1.47
C CYS A 33 -42.12 -27.20 -0.19
N ARG A 34 -42.76 -26.05 0.02
CA ARG A 34 -42.58 -25.24 1.25
C ARG A 34 -43.10 -25.97 2.48
N ASN A 35 -44.26 -26.62 2.38
CA ASN A 35 -44.83 -27.40 3.47
C ASN A 35 -43.95 -28.62 3.81
N LYS A 36 -43.42 -29.33 2.80
CA LYS A 36 -42.49 -30.44 3.00
C LYS A 36 -41.22 -30.00 3.72
N LYS A 37 -40.57 -28.91 3.26
CA LYS A 37 -39.41 -28.32 3.95
C LYS A 37 -39.72 -27.87 5.37
N LYS A 38 -40.93 -27.37 5.65
CA LYS A 38 -41.34 -26.95 6.98
C LYS A 38 -41.51 -28.15 7.92
N MET A 39 -41.99 -29.29 7.41
CA MET A 39 -42.07 -30.55 8.17
C MET A 39 -40.68 -31.15 8.40
N GLU A 40 -39.82 -31.21 7.36
CA GLU A 40 -38.42 -31.66 7.46
C GLU A 40 -37.60 -30.82 8.46
N ASN A 41 -37.79 -29.49 8.47
CA ASN A 41 -37.17 -28.60 9.47
C ASN A 41 -37.74 -28.77 10.89
N LYS A 42 -38.94 -29.32 11.03
CA LYS A 42 -39.58 -29.55 12.33
C LYS A 42 -39.10 -30.89 12.93
N GLU A 43 -38.90 -31.89 12.08
CA GLU A 43 -38.30 -33.19 12.43
C GLU A 43 -36.80 -33.08 12.77
N SER A 44 -36.05 -32.21 12.07
CA SER A 44 -34.62 -31.96 12.39
C SER A 44 -34.37 -31.09 13.63
N ASN A 45 -35.42 -30.51 14.22
CA ASN A 45 -35.35 -29.68 15.43
C ASN A 45 -35.76 -30.44 16.71
N SER A 46 -36.00 -31.76 16.64
CA SER A 46 -36.11 -32.57 17.85
C SER A 46 -34.73 -33.01 18.32
N ILE A 47 -34.33 -32.48 19.48
CA ILE A 47 -33.20 -32.90 20.32
C ILE A 47 -31.84 -32.37 19.84
N ASP A 48 -31.46 -31.17 20.29
CA ASP A 48 -30.29 -31.03 21.19
C ASP A 48 -30.24 -29.64 21.87
N CYS A 49 -30.12 -29.64 23.20
CA CYS A 49 -30.12 -28.46 24.08
C CYS A 49 -28.74 -27.76 24.11
N THR A 50 -27.95 -27.90 23.05
CA THR A 50 -26.50 -27.61 23.09
C THR A 50 -26.12 -26.33 22.34
N THR A 51 -27.06 -25.68 21.66
CA THR A 51 -26.79 -24.44 20.90
C THR A 51 -27.66 -23.27 21.37
N PRO A 52 -27.08 -22.10 21.69
CA PRO A 52 -27.84 -20.92 22.16
C PRO A 52 -28.85 -20.34 21.16
N TYR A 53 -28.80 -20.75 19.89
CA TYR A 53 -29.68 -20.26 18.83
C TYR A 53 -30.47 -21.42 18.22
N SER A 54 -31.80 -21.28 18.19
CA SER A 54 -32.72 -22.30 17.66
C SER A 54 -32.34 -22.81 16.25
N ASN A 55 -31.98 -21.93 15.31
CA ASN A 55 -31.60 -22.32 13.94
C ASN A 55 -30.44 -21.45 13.41
N LYS A 56 -29.63 -21.95 12.45
CA LYS A 56 -28.57 -21.15 11.78
C LYS A 56 -29.05 -19.81 11.20
N ALA A 57 -30.31 -19.75 10.76
CA ALA A 57 -30.92 -18.53 10.25
C ALA A 57 -31.07 -17.43 11.31
N THR A 58 -31.32 -17.79 12.58
CA THR A 58 -31.44 -16.80 13.67
C THR A 58 -30.07 -16.26 14.08
N LEU A 59 -29.04 -17.11 14.13
CA LEU A 59 -27.65 -16.70 14.32
C LEU A 59 -27.20 -15.70 13.25
N ASN A 60 -27.41 -16.01 11.97
CA ASN A 60 -27.00 -15.13 10.86
C ASN A 60 -27.69 -13.76 10.93
N ARG A 61 -28.95 -13.71 11.38
CA ARG A 61 -29.68 -12.45 11.60
C ARG A 61 -29.05 -11.65 12.76
N ALA A 62 -28.70 -12.31 13.86
CA ALA A 62 -28.02 -11.67 14.99
C ALA A 62 -26.66 -11.08 14.58
N VAL A 63 -25.84 -11.87 13.86
CA VAL A 63 -24.54 -11.42 13.34
C VAL A 63 -24.68 -10.23 12.39
N SER A 64 -25.71 -10.25 11.53
CA SER A 64 -25.99 -9.14 10.60
C SER A 64 -26.35 -7.84 11.32
N ARG A 65 -27.08 -7.93 12.44
CA ARG A 65 -27.39 -6.78 13.29
C ARG A 65 -26.12 -6.22 13.94
N ALA A 66 -25.30 -7.08 14.54
CA ALA A 66 -24.04 -6.67 15.16
C ALA A 66 -23.09 -6.00 14.14
N LYS A 67 -22.97 -6.57 12.93
CA LYS A 67 -22.12 -6.04 11.86
C LYS A 67 -22.49 -4.62 11.43
N LYS A 68 -23.76 -4.21 11.54
CA LYS A 68 -24.23 -2.85 11.20
C LYS A 68 -23.60 -1.77 12.08
N TYR A 69 -23.28 -2.10 13.34
CA TYR A 69 -22.70 -1.16 14.30
C TYR A 69 -21.17 -1.20 14.34
N LEU A 70 -20.54 -2.13 13.61
CA LEU A 70 -19.08 -2.21 13.52
C LEU A 70 -18.53 -1.16 12.53
N PRO A 71 -17.28 -0.69 12.73
CA PRO A 71 -16.62 0.20 11.79
C PRO A 71 -16.60 -0.34 10.34
N SER A 72 -16.66 0.59 9.38
CA SER A 72 -16.63 0.27 7.94
C SER A 72 -15.28 -0.34 7.51
N THR A 73 -14.17 0.19 8.02
CA THR A 73 -12.83 -0.27 7.65
C THR A 73 -12.48 -1.63 8.29
N PRO A 74 -11.91 -2.58 7.53
CA PRO A 74 -11.64 -3.94 8.00
C PRO A 74 -10.64 -3.96 9.17
N ARG A 75 -9.63 -3.08 9.14
CA ARG A 75 -8.64 -2.95 10.23
C ARG A 75 -9.29 -2.53 11.55
N ARG A 76 -10.13 -1.48 11.54
CA ARG A 76 -10.82 -1.01 12.75
C ARG A 76 -11.82 -2.04 13.26
N ARG A 77 -12.52 -2.74 12.35
CA ARG A 77 -13.43 -3.84 12.70
C ARG A 77 -12.72 -4.97 13.46
N LYS A 78 -11.53 -5.38 12.99
CA LYS A 78 -10.73 -6.44 13.64
C LYS A 78 -10.39 -6.07 15.08
N VAL A 79 -9.93 -4.84 15.32
CA VAL A 79 -9.55 -4.35 16.66
C VAL A 79 -10.74 -4.30 17.62
N VAL A 80 -11.90 -3.84 17.15
CA VAL A 80 -13.12 -3.78 17.99
C VAL A 80 -13.59 -5.18 18.35
N VAL A 81 -13.65 -6.10 17.38
CA VAL A 81 -14.06 -7.48 17.63
C VAL A 81 -13.08 -8.20 18.55
N SER A 82 -11.77 -7.97 18.40
CA SER A 82 -10.77 -8.58 19.28
C SER A 82 -10.89 -8.07 20.71
N LYS A 83 -11.16 -6.77 20.92
CA LYS A 83 -11.39 -6.24 22.28
C LYS A 83 -12.63 -6.84 22.94
N LEU A 84 -13.75 -6.90 22.21
CA LEU A 84 -14.98 -7.54 22.69
C LEU A 84 -14.75 -9.02 23.04
N ALA A 85 -13.94 -9.74 22.24
CA ALA A 85 -13.62 -11.14 22.53
C ALA A 85 -12.78 -11.32 23.81
N ILE A 86 -11.90 -10.36 24.13
CA ILE A 86 -11.13 -10.37 25.39
C ILE A 86 -12.05 -10.06 26.57
N GLU A 87 -12.93 -9.06 26.45
CA GLU A 87 -13.90 -8.69 27.49
C GLU A 87 -14.83 -9.87 27.84
N GLU A 88 -15.26 -10.62 26.83
CA GLU A 88 -16.09 -11.83 26.97
C GLU A 88 -15.27 -13.09 27.33
N SER A 89 -13.98 -12.95 27.66
CA SER A 89 -13.06 -14.04 28.04
C SER A 89 -12.97 -15.19 27.02
N LEU A 90 -13.16 -14.89 25.72
CA LEU A 90 -13.10 -15.87 24.63
C LEU A 90 -11.68 -16.07 24.08
N VAL A 91 -10.79 -15.10 24.30
CA VAL A 91 -9.42 -15.10 23.78
C VAL A 91 -8.48 -14.47 24.81
N GLU A 92 -7.36 -15.13 25.07
CA GLU A 92 -6.30 -14.59 25.93
C GLU A 92 -5.65 -13.34 25.29
N PRO A 93 -5.36 -12.26 26.06
CA PRO A 93 -4.85 -10.99 25.54
C PRO A 93 -3.60 -11.12 24.66
N LYS A 94 -2.79 -12.17 24.91
CA LYS A 94 -1.54 -12.45 24.20
C LYS A 94 -1.72 -12.83 22.73
N GLN A 95 -2.90 -13.27 22.30
CA GLN A 95 -3.13 -13.73 20.91
C GLN A 95 -3.59 -12.62 19.94
N LEU A 96 -3.91 -11.42 20.45
CA LEU A 96 -4.64 -10.39 19.68
C LEU A 96 -3.86 -9.12 19.41
N LEU A 97 -2.68 -8.98 20.02
CA LEU A 97 -1.71 -8.00 19.61
C LEU A 97 -1.01 -8.52 18.37
N PHE A 98 -1.33 -7.94 17.21
CA PHE A 98 -0.31 -7.75 16.18
C PHE A 98 0.72 -6.75 16.72
N GLN A 99 1.37 -7.11 17.82
CA GLN A 99 2.76 -6.75 17.99
C GLN A 99 3.43 -7.58 16.90
N SER A 100 4.07 -6.91 15.94
CA SER A 100 5.19 -7.55 15.27
C SER A 100 5.98 -8.22 16.37
N GLU A 101 6.07 -9.55 16.36
CA GLU A 101 7.07 -10.26 17.15
C GLU A 101 8.39 -9.58 16.79
N THR A 102 8.84 -8.68 17.66
CA THR A 102 10.21 -8.29 17.71
C THR A 102 10.89 -9.55 18.21
N ASP A 103 11.62 -10.20 17.32
CA ASP A 103 12.66 -11.15 17.71
C ASP A 103 13.63 -10.39 18.62
N GLU A 104 13.31 -10.31 19.92
CA GLU A 104 14.08 -9.58 20.93
C GLU A 104 15.37 -10.29 21.32
N THR A 105 15.75 -11.36 20.63
CA THR A 105 16.83 -12.23 21.12
C THR A 105 18.18 -12.06 20.44
N ASN A 106 18.36 -11.15 19.46
CA ASN A 106 19.69 -10.80 18.91
C ASN A 106 19.79 -9.34 18.40
N GLU A 107 18.99 -8.41 18.94
CA GLU A 107 18.86 -7.06 18.35
C GLU A 107 20.16 -6.26 18.35
N ASP A 108 20.98 -6.39 19.39
CA ASP A 108 22.25 -5.66 19.51
C ASP A 108 23.31 -6.21 18.55
N SER A 109 23.38 -7.54 18.40
CA SER A 109 24.28 -8.22 17.45
C SER A 109 23.98 -7.81 16.01
N ASP A 110 22.71 -7.84 15.64
CA ASP A 110 22.29 -7.57 14.27
C ASP A 110 22.41 -6.08 13.93
N ALA A 111 22.18 -5.20 14.90
CA ALA A 111 22.33 -3.75 14.74
C ALA A 111 23.79 -3.38 14.39
N ASP A 112 24.77 -3.97 15.08
CA ASP A 112 26.18 -3.71 14.83
C ASP A 112 26.62 -4.17 13.42
N VAL A 113 26.12 -5.31 12.96
CA VAL A 113 26.42 -5.82 11.61
C VAL A 113 25.80 -4.92 10.55
N VAL A 114 24.57 -4.47 10.77
CA VAL A 114 23.89 -3.53 9.85
C VAL A 114 24.58 -2.16 9.83
N GLU A 115 25.02 -1.64 10.97
CA GLU A 115 25.77 -0.39 11.04
C GLU A 115 27.08 -0.50 10.26
N LYS A 116 27.86 -1.57 10.47
CA LYS A 116 29.10 -1.82 9.72
C LYS A 116 28.86 -1.94 8.22
N PHE A 117 27.79 -2.61 7.79
CA PHE A 117 27.41 -2.69 6.38
C PHE A 117 27.15 -1.30 5.78
N TYR A 118 26.43 -0.44 6.50
CA TYR A 118 26.18 0.93 6.04
C TYR A 118 27.44 1.80 6.00
N GLU A 119 28.42 1.56 6.87
CA GLU A 119 29.71 2.27 6.90
C GLU A 119 30.67 1.85 5.77
N GLN A 120 30.41 0.75 5.06
CA GLN A 120 31.24 0.32 3.93
C GLN A 120 31.28 1.37 2.81
N ASP A 121 32.48 1.61 2.29
CA ASP A 121 32.71 2.58 1.21
C ASP A 121 32.08 2.16 -0.12
N ASP A 122 31.77 0.87 -0.31
CA ASP A 122 31.04 0.37 -1.48
C ASP A 122 29.52 0.67 -1.40
N ILE A 123 28.99 0.84 -0.19
CA ILE A 123 27.55 1.03 0.08
C ILE A 123 27.20 2.50 0.24
N SER A 124 28.05 3.25 0.94
CA SER A 124 27.88 4.68 1.15
C SER A 124 29.20 5.42 1.00
N ARG A 125 29.14 6.71 0.62
CA ARG A 125 30.32 7.57 0.54
C ARG A 125 30.32 8.64 1.59
N ILE A 126 31.50 9.00 2.08
CA ILE A 126 31.67 10.12 3.01
C ILE A 126 31.46 11.45 2.27
N ALA A 127 30.74 12.38 2.89
CA ALA A 127 30.60 13.74 2.39
C ALA A 127 31.92 14.50 2.56
N PRO A 128 32.44 15.18 1.52
CA PRO A 128 33.78 15.77 1.54
C PRO A 128 33.92 17.01 2.42
N GLY A 129 32.82 17.68 2.78
CA GLY A 129 32.85 18.96 3.46
C GLY A 129 33.24 18.86 4.94
N LYS A 130 34.06 19.81 5.42
CA LYS A 130 34.37 19.96 6.86
C LYS A 130 33.12 20.26 7.70
N ASN A 131 32.13 20.91 7.10
CA ASN A 131 30.85 21.22 7.74
C ASN A 131 29.85 20.05 7.65
N ASP A 132 30.19 18.98 6.93
CA ASP A 132 29.34 17.80 6.79
C ASP A 132 29.54 16.83 7.96
N VAL A 133 29.50 17.35 9.18
CA VAL A 133 29.60 16.58 10.42
C VAL A 133 28.25 16.59 11.13
N MET A 134 27.89 15.48 11.76
CA MET A 134 26.73 15.38 12.64
C MET A 134 27.12 14.86 14.01
N VAL A 135 26.54 15.49 15.03
CA VAL A 135 26.67 15.07 16.43
C VAL A 135 25.55 14.08 16.73
N ILE A 136 25.91 12.93 17.27
CA ILE A 136 25.00 11.83 17.60
C ILE A 136 25.17 11.50 19.07
N HIS A 137 24.04 11.25 19.72
CA HIS A 137 24.02 10.77 21.09
C HIS A 137 23.92 9.25 21.08
N THR A 138 24.92 8.59 21.67
CA THR A 138 24.92 7.14 21.88
C THR A 138 23.91 6.78 22.97
N SER A 139 23.51 5.50 23.03
CA SER A 139 22.69 4.94 24.12
C SER A 139 23.24 5.27 25.52
N ASN A 140 24.58 5.38 25.64
CA ASN A 140 25.27 5.74 26.89
C ASN A 140 25.24 7.25 27.22
N GLY A 141 24.59 8.08 26.40
CA GLY A 141 24.50 9.54 26.58
C GLY A 141 25.71 10.33 26.06
N GLU A 142 26.75 9.64 25.58
CA GLU A 142 27.94 10.27 25.01
C GLU A 142 27.65 10.93 23.66
N LYS A 143 28.31 12.07 23.42
CA LYS A 143 28.24 12.80 22.14
C LYS A 143 29.38 12.34 21.23
N ILE A 144 29.04 11.62 20.17
CA ILE A 144 29.98 11.22 19.13
C ILE A 144 29.76 12.11 17.90
N THR A 145 30.86 12.62 17.34
CA THR A 145 30.81 13.36 16.07
C THR A 145 31.20 12.42 14.92
N LYS A 146 30.33 12.31 13.91
CA LYS A 146 30.54 11.46 12.73
C LYS A 146 30.34 12.31 11.47
N GLN A 147 31.16 12.05 10.45
CA GLN A 147 30.98 12.69 9.14
C GLN A 147 29.74 12.12 8.45
N LYS A 148 28.97 12.96 7.77
CA LYS A 148 27.80 12.53 6.99
C LYS A 148 28.27 11.59 5.90
N ARG A 149 27.48 10.54 5.67
CA ARG A 149 27.64 9.62 4.55
C ARG A 149 26.39 9.63 3.68
N HIS A 150 26.53 9.35 2.40
CA HIS A 150 25.42 9.25 1.45
C HIS A 150 25.42 7.87 0.81
N LEU A 151 24.27 7.19 0.82
CA LEU A 151 24.10 5.93 0.12
C LEU A 151 24.24 6.13 -1.39
N PHE A 152 24.89 5.18 -2.06
CA PHE A 152 24.92 5.14 -3.53
C PHE A 152 23.59 4.64 -4.11
N THR A 153 23.05 3.59 -3.51
CA THR A 153 21.87 2.86 -3.98
C THR A 153 20.62 3.20 -3.16
N SER A 154 19.46 2.71 -3.61
CA SER A 154 18.22 2.80 -2.85
C SER A 154 18.23 1.86 -1.64
N LEU A 155 17.43 2.15 -0.61
CA LEU A 155 17.32 1.28 0.57
C LEU A 155 16.89 -0.15 0.22
N LYS A 156 16.11 -0.33 -0.85
CA LYS A 156 15.66 -1.66 -1.30
C LYS A 156 16.82 -2.47 -1.87
N GLU A 157 17.66 -1.83 -2.68
CA GLU A 157 18.85 -2.47 -3.26
C GLU A 157 19.89 -2.76 -2.19
N ALA A 158 20.14 -1.80 -1.28
CA ALA A 158 21.04 -2.01 -0.15
C ALA A 158 20.59 -3.18 0.74
N HIS A 159 19.28 -3.33 0.97
CA HIS A 159 18.73 -4.46 1.71
C HIS A 159 18.93 -5.80 0.97
N ALA A 160 18.72 -5.82 -0.34
CA ALA A 160 18.97 -7.01 -1.15
C ALA A 160 20.45 -7.43 -1.12
N LEU A 161 21.38 -6.46 -1.22
CA LEU A 161 22.82 -6.70 -1.10
C LEU A 161 23.20 -7.21 0.28
N PHE A 162 22.60 -6.63 1.33
CA PHE A 162 22.82 -7.08 2.71
C PHE A 162 22.45 -8.56 2.90
N LEU A 163 21.27 -8.97 2.42
CA LEU A 163 20.83 -10.37 2.50
C LEU A 163 21.71 -11.32 1.69
N GLN A 164 22.32 -10.85 0.60
CA GLN A 164 23.27 -11.64 -0.18
C GLN A 164 24.60 -11.84 0.55
N GLN A 165 25.11 -10.79 1.23
CA GLN A 165 26.37 -10.86 1.96
C GLN A 165 26.23 -11.58 3.31
N HIS A 166 25.05 -11.48 3.94
CA HIS A 166 24.75 -12.06 5.24
C HIS A 166 23.54 -13.01 5.16
N PRO A 167 23.66 -14.16 4.48
CA PRO A 167 22.55 -15.10 4.30
C PRO A 167 22.04 -15.71 5.61
N SER A 168 22.85 -15.69 6.67
CA SER A 168 22.48 -16.17 8.01
C SER A 168 21.54 -15.21 8.75
N ILE A 169 21.45 -13.95 8.33
CA ILE A 169 20.69 -12.90 9.02
C ILE A 169 19.38 -12.68 8.28
N SER A 170 18.27 -13.08 8.89
CA SER A 170 16.92 -12.85 8.35
C SER A 170 16.36 -11.52 8.85
N LEU A 171 16.75 -10.42 8.19
CA LEU A 171 16.24 -9.08 8.50
C LEU A 171 15.19 -8.62 7.48
N GLY A 172 14.03 -8.18 7.98
CA GLY A 172 13.01 -7.54 7.16
C GLY A 172 13.40 -6.12 6.73
N SER A 173 12.96 -5.69 5.54
CA SER A 173 13.31 -4.38 4.96
C SER A 173 12.95 -3.18 5.87
N SER A 174 11.83 -3.27 6.59
CA SER A 174 11.43 -2.24 7.56
C SER A 174 12.35 -2.16 8.78
N LYS A 175 12.84 -3.29 9.30
CA LYS A 175 13.78 -3.33 10.44
C LYS A 175 15.15 -2.82 9.98
N PHE A 176 15.61 -3.30 8.83
CA PHE A 176 16.85 -2.83 8.19
C PHE A 176 16.87 -1.30 7.95
N ALA A 177 15.76 -0.72 7.47
CA ALA A 177 15.66 0.73 7.26
C ALA A 177 15.65 1.52 8.58
N LYS A 178 15.13 0.95 9.67
CA LYS A 178 15.14 1.56 11.01
C LYS A 178 16.52 1.51 11.67
N LEU A 179 17.26 0.42 11.48
CA LEU A 179 18.61 0.21 12.00
C LEU A 179 19.68 1.08 11.30
N ARG A 180 19.31 1.79 10.23
CA ARG A 180 20.23 2.68 9.53
C ARG A 180 20.73 3.81 10.47
N PRO A 181 22.05 3.99 10.60
CA PRO A 181 22.60 5.06 11.41
C PRO A 181 22.19 6.46 10.91
N LYS A 182 22.00 7.41 11.83
CA LYS A 182 21.52 8.76 11.52
C LYS A 182 22.48 9.55 10.61
N TYR A 183 23.78 9.26 10.66
CA TYR A 183 24.79 9.88 9.80
C TYR A 183 24.81 9.37 8.37
N VAL A 184 24.12 8.27 8.08
CA VAL A 184 24.01 7.70 6.74
C VAL A 184 22.72 8.21 6.10
N LEU A 185 22.88 9.18 5.21
CA LEU A 185 21.80 9.85 4.50
C LEU A 185 21.45 9.11 3.20
N LEU A 186 20.21 9.30 2.75
CA LEU A 186 19.77 8.83 1.43
C LEU A 186 20.49 9.59 0.31
N ASN A 187 20.63 8.95 -0.85
CA ASN A 187 21.11 9.61 -2.06
C ASN A 187 20.27 10.84 -2.44
N SER A 188 18.97 10.84 -2.11
CA SER A 188 18.09 12.00 -2.33
C SER A 188 18.40 13.21 -1.46
N LYS A 189 19.17 13.04 -0.39
CA LYS A 189 19.65 14.13 0.48
C LYS A 189 21.03 14.64 0.08
N LEU A 190 21.64 14.04 -0.93
CA LEU A 190 22.84 14.60 -1.51
C LEU A 190 22.50 15.95 -2.15
N PRO A 191 23.29 17.01 -1.94
CA PRO A 191 23.16 18.26 -2.68
C PRO A 191 23.52 18.00 -4.15
N HIS A 192 22.54 17.56 -4.95
CA HIS A 192 22.66 17.46 -6.39
C HIS A 192 22.60 18.88 -6.97
N ASN A 193 23.74 19.56 -6.96
CA ASN A 193 23.86 20.91 -7.53
C ASN A 193 23.98 20.89 -9.06
N VAL A 194 23.87 19.71 -9.69
CA VAL A 194 24.03 19.53 -11.13
C VAL A 194 22.90 18.64 -11.62
N CYS A 195 22.05 19.17 -12.49
CA CYS A 195 21.05 18.37 -13.19
C CYS A 195 21.69 17.73 -14.42
N MET A 196 21.90 16.41 -14.39
CA MET A 196 22.42 15.65 -15.54
C MET A 196 21.30 15.02 -16.39
N CYS A 197 20.10 15.60 -16.39
CA CYS A 197 19.01 15.03 -17.19
C CYS A 197 19.26 15.31 -18.69
N LYS A 198 18.81 14.40 -19.55
CA LYS A 198 18.93 14.54 -21.02
C LYS A 198 18.40 15.88 -21.52
N TYR A 199 17.35 16.43 -20.91
CA TYR A 199 16.76 17.70 -21.32
C TYR A 199 17.69 18.90 -21.06
N HIS A 200 18.28 18.99 -19.86
CA HIS A 200 19.23 20.05 -19.55
C HIS A 200 20.53 19.88 -20.35
N GLU A 201 21.09 18.66 -20.41
CA GLU A 201 22.32 18.41 -21.15
C GLU A 201 22.17 18.67 -22.66
N ASN A 202 21.07 18.22 -23.28
CA ASN A 202 20.85 18.49 -24.70
C ASN A 202 20.70 19.98 -24.99
N PHE A 203 20.03 20.73 -24.11
CA PHE A 203 19.89 22.18 -24.25
C PHE A 203 21.24 22.89 -24.16
N ILE A 204 22.05 22.58 -23.14
CA ILE A 204 23.40 23.13 -22.97
C ILE A 204 24.27 22.84 -24.20
N ASN A 205 24.24 21.60 -24.69
CA ASN A 205 25.00 21.21 -25.88
C ASN A 205 24.53 21.93 -27.15
N ALA A 206 23.22 22.13 -27.33
CA ALA A 206 22.68 22.86 -28.47
C ALA A 206 23.13 24.33 -28.47
N VAL A 207 23.01 25.01 -27.33
CA VAL A 207 23.45 26.42 -27.16
C VAL A 207 24.96 26.54 -27.42
N ASN A 208 25.76 25.66 -26.83
CA ASN A 208 27.22 25.65 -27.01
C ASN A 208 27.67 25.27 -28.43
N SER A 209 26.85 24.53 -29.18
CA SER A 209 27.10 24.25 -30.59
C SER A 209 26.77 25.46 -31.45
N LEU A 210 25.66 26.16 -31.12
CA LEU A 210 25.23 27.36 -31.82
C LEU A 210 26.22 28.51 -31.63
N SER A 211 26.77 28.70 -30.43
CA SER A 211 27.76 29.75 -30.15
C SER A 211 29.07 29.61 -30.92
N LYS A 212 29.39 28.38 -31.38
CA LYS A 212 30.57 28.13 -32.24
C LYS A 212 30.37 28.59 -33.68
N VAL A 213 29.11 28.63 -34.14
CA VAL A 213 28.76 28.97 -35.53
C VAL A 213 28.26 30.42 -35.61
N MET A 214 27.57 30.91 -34.59
CA MET A 214 27.03 32.26 -34.49
C MET A 214 27.70 33.05 -33.36
N VAL A 215 28.43 34.09 -33.73
CA VAL A 215 29.11 35.01 -32.79
C VAL A 215 28.11 35.77 -31.90
N SER A 216 26.86 35.94 -32.35
CA SER A 216 25.80 36.63 -31.61
C SER A 216 25.23 35.83 -30.44
N VAL A 217 25.51 34.53 -30.36
CA VAL A 217 24.99 33.65 -29.31
C VAL A 217 26.11 33.31 -28.32
N PRO A 218 26.02 33.76 -27.05
CA PRO A 218 27.03 33.39 -26.06
C PRO A 218 26.94 31.89 -25.72
N PRO A 219 28.04 31.29 -25.23
CA PRO A 219 27.99 29.95 -24.66
C PRO A 219 27.04 29.90 -23.46
N TYR A 220 26.51 28.72 -23.16
CA TYR A 220 25.59 28.54 -22.05
C TYR A 220 26.27 28.86 -20.71
N THR A 221 25.58 29.64 -19.89
CA THR A 221 25.92 29.92 -18.48
C THR A 221 24.67 29.67 -17.63
N HIS A 222 24.86 29.55 -16.30
CA HIS A 222 23.74 29.41 -15.37
C HIS A 222 22.72 30.56 -15.51
N ASP A 223 23.20 31.74 -15.88
CA ASP A 223 22.37 32.95 -16.02
C ASP A 223 21.84 33.14 -17.45
N PHE A 224 22.08 32.19 -18.36
CA PHE A 224 21.60 32.23 -19.74
C PHE A 224 20.07 32.40 -19.85
N PRO A 225 19.23 31.76 -19.02
CA PRO A 225 17.79 32.01 -19.04
C PRO A 225 17.44 33.48 -18.78
N ASN A 226 18.18 34.17 -17.90
CA ASN A 226 17.95 35.58 -17.56
C ASN A 226 18.25 36.53 -18.73
N GLN A 227 19.01 36.07 -19.74
CA GLN A 227 19.23 36.83 -20.97
C GLN A 227 18.08 36.69 -21.97
N LEU A 228 17.22 35.68 -21.79
CA LEU A 228 16.11 35.36 -22.69
C LEU A 228 14.75 35.80 -22.17
N ILE A 229 14.63 36.06 -20.86
CA ILE A 229 13.38 36.41 -20.18
C ILE A 229 13.52 37.74 -19.47
N CYS A 230 12.40 38.45 -19.30
CA CYS A 230 12.36 39.67 -18.49
C CYS A 230 12.60 39.36 -17.00
N ASP A 231 13.08 40.35 -16.23
CA ASP A 231 13.32 40.23 -14.78
C ASP A 231 12.07 39.79 -13.99
N THR A 232 10.87 40.09 -14.50
CA THR A 232 9.58 39.65 -13.97
C THR A 232 8.81 38.84 -15.02
N PRO A 233 9.18 37.56 -15.25
CA PRO A 233 8.65 36.80 -16.37
C PRO A 233 7.19 36.40 -16.12
N THR A 234 6.28 36.94 -16.92
CA THR A 234 4.88 36.49 -16.99
C THR A 234 4.75 35.26 -17.89
N GLN A 235 3.63 34.54 -17.84
CA GLN A 235 3.37 33.40 -18.75
C GLN A 235 3.56 33.77 -20.23
N ASN A 236 3.22 35.02 -20.60
CA ASN A 236 3.39 35.52 -21.97
C ASN A 236 4.88 35.71 -22.34
N CYS A 237 5.74 36.06 -21.38
CA CYS A 237 7.19 36.17 -21.59
C CYS A 237 7.81 34.82 -21.99
N TRP A 238 7.43 33.74 -21.31
CA TRP A 238 7.87 32.38 -21.65
C TRP A 238 7.46 31.93 -23.06
N LEU A 239 6.36 32.49 -23.57
CA LEU A 239 5.85 32.23 -24.92
C LEU A 239 6.35 33.23 -25.97
N LYS A 240 7.22 34.18 -25.60
CA LYS A 240 7.66 35.31 -26.44
C LYS A 240 6.51 36.15 -27.00
N ASN A 241 5.42 36.25 -26.22
CA ASN A 241 4.25 37.09 -26.50
C ASN A 241 4.20 38.30 -25.56
N CYS A 242 5.32 38.66 -24.93
CA CYS A 242 5.42 39.90 -24.16
C CYS A 242 5.73 41.07 -25.10
N ASP A 243 5.25 42.26 -24.74
CA ASP A 243 5.45 43.48 -25.52
C ASP A 243 6.84 44.11 -25.32
N GLN A 244 7.69 43.48 -24.50
CA GLN A 244 9.08 43.85 -24.22
C GLN A 244 10.04 42.94 -24.98
#